data_AF-A0A7K2YZ72-F1
#
_entry.id   AF-A0A7K2YZ72-F1
#
_cell.length_a   1.000
_cell.length_b   1.000
_cell.length_c   1.000
_cell.angle_alpha   90.00
_cell.angle_beta   90.00
_cell.angle_gamma   90.00
#
_symmetry.space_group_name_H-M   'P 1'
#
loop_
_entity.id
_entity.type
_entity.pdbx_description
1 polymer ?
#
loop_
_entity_poly.entity_id
_entity_poly.type
_entity_poly.pdbx_seq_one_letter_code
_entity_poly.pdbx_strand_id
1 'polypeptide(L)' 'MAKCTNCKGKGSVRMAAKETMPGSVRNLRRNERTRSCPDCLGTGRTR' A
#
# COMPACT_ATOMS: atom_id res chain seq x y z
N MET A 1 13.84 12.23 -14.49
CA MET A 1 12.63 11.64 -13.86
C MET A 1 12.55 12.04 -12.40
N ALA A 2 11.46 12.69 -12.02
CA ALA A 2 11.21 13.06 -10.63
C ALA A 2 10.67 11.86 -9.83
N LYS A 3 10.93 11.85 -8.52
CA LYS A 3 10.36 10.83 -7.63
C LYS A 3 8.87 11.12 -7.43
N CYS A 4 8.04 10.07 -7.45
CA CYS A 4 6.63 10.22 -7.08
C CYS A 4 6.55 10.60 -5.59
N THR A 5 6.13 11.83 -5.32
CA THR A 5 6.08 12.43 -3.97
C THR A 5 5.02 11.77 -3.11
N ASN A 6 3.89 11.41 -3.71
CA ASN A 6 2.75 10.77 -3.04
C ASN A 6 3.15 9.48 -2.29
N CYS A 7 4.03 8.69 -2.91
CA CYS A 7 4.50 7.43 -2.36
C CYS A 7 5.97 7.44 -1.96
N LYS A 8 6.55 8.65 -1.82
CA LYS A 8 7.96 8.89 -1.46
C LYS A 8 8.96 8.05 -2.29
N GLY A 9 8.64 7.83 -3.56
CA GLY A 9 9.46 7.02 -4.47
C GLY A 9 9.35 5.51 -4.32
N LYS A 10 8.51 4.97 -3.43
CA LYS A 10 8.39 3.51 -3.19
C LYS A 10 7.54 2.75 -4.21
N GLY A 11 6.78 3.46 -5.06
CA GLY A 11 5.90 2.85 -6.06
C GLY A 11 4.68 2.13 -5.49
N SER A 12 4.62 1.88 -4.18
CA SER A 12 3.51 1.23 -3.50
C SER A 12 3.20 1.94 -2.17
N VAL A 13 1.94 1.83 -1.75
CA VAL A 13 1.47 2.30 -0.44
C VAL A 13 0.94 1.12 0.36
N ARG A 14 1.30 1.07 1.63
CA ARG A 14 0.68 0.16 2.59
C ARG A 14 -0.71 0.72 2.87
N MET A 15 -1.75 0.01 2.44
CA MET A 15 -3.09 0.29 2.95
C MET A 15 -3.22 -0.46 4.27
N ALA A 16 -3.47 0.28 5.35
CA ALA A 16 -4.07 -0.32 6.52
C ALA A 16 -5.41 -0.89 6.05
N ALA A 17 -5.53 -2.22 6.00
CA ALA A 17 -6.84 -2.81 5.87
C ALA A 17 -7.65 -2.26 7.05
N LYS A 18 -8.73 -1.52 6.79
CA LYS A 18 -9.73 -1.26 7.83
C LYS A 18 -10.27 -2.64 8.19
N GLU A 19 -9.65 -3.24 9.19
CA GLU A 19 -10.08 -4.49 9.77
C GLU A 19 -11.39 -4.21 10.50
N THR A 20 -12.50 -4.23 9.75
CA THR A 20 -13.79 -4.55 10.34
C THR A 20 -13.75 -6.04 10.63
N MET A 21 -13.03 -6.45 11.67
CA MET A 21 -13.03 -7.82 12.14
C MET A 21 -14.26 -8.05 13.03
N PRO A 22 -15.23 -8.90 12.66
CA PRO A 22 -15.99 -9.61 13.68
C PRO A 22 -15.01 -10.49 14.46
N GLY A 23 -14.99 -10.34 15.78
CA GLY A 23 -14.00 -10.98 16.64
C GLY A 23 -13.92 -12.50 16.43
N SER A 24 -12.67 -13.00 16.40
CA SER A 24 -12.23 -14.41 16.48
C SER A 24 -11.53 -14.97 15.24
N VAL A 25 -10.28 -14.54 14.99
CA VAL A 25 -9.29 -15.45 14.39
C VAL A 25 -7.90 -15.15 14.99
N ARG A 26 -7.45 -15.95 15.97
CA ARG A 26 -6.13 -15.81 16.63
C ARG A 26 -4.92 -16.14 15.73
N ASN A 27 -5.09 -16.25 14.40
CA ASN A 27 -4.00 -16.57 13.46
C ASN A 27 -4.24 -16.02 12.04
N LEU A 28 -4.86 -14.83 11.91
CA LEU A 28 -4.89 -14.15 10.61
C LEU A 28 -3.50 -13.58 10.33
N ARG A 29 -2.77 -14.15 9.36
CA ARG A 29 -1.59 -13.47 8.78
C ARG A 29 -2.05 -12.05 8.45
N ARG A 30 -1.48 -11.05 9.11
CA ARG A 30 -1.74 -9.63 8.81
C ARG A 30 -1.35 -9.43 7.35
N ASN A 31 -2.32 -9.56 6.47
CA ASN A 31 -2.12 -9.35 5.05
C ASN A 31 -2.13 -7.83 4.89
N GLU A 32 -1.01 -7.18 5.24
CA GLU A 32 -0.78 -5.77 4.94
C GLU A 32 -0.92 -5.63 3.42
N ARG A 33 -2.09 -5.19 2.96
CA ARG A 33 -2.38 -5.08 1.54
C ARG A 33 -1.59 -3.90 0.99
N THR A 34 -0.41 -4.17 0.43
CA THR A 34 0.34 -3.19 -0.34
C THR A 34 -0.32 -3.04 -1.70
N ARG A 35 -0.78 -1.82 -2.00
CA ARG A 35 -1.35 -1.48 -3.30
C ARG A 35 -0.34 -0.62 -4.06
N SER A 36 -0.26 -0.79 -5.39
CA SER A 36 0.50 0.12 -6.25
C SER A 36 0.03 1.55 -6.03
N CYS A 37 1.00 2.45 -5.92
CA CYS A 37 0.76 3.88 -5.82
C CYS A 37 -0.01 4.33 -7.07
N PRO A 38 -1.23 4.86 -6.95
CA PRO A 38 -2.04 5.22 -8.11
C PRO A 38 -1.37 6.28 -9.00
N ASP A 39 -0.57 7.15 -8.38
CA ASP A 39 0.07 8.29 -9.02
C ASP A 39 1.24 7.90 -9.93
N CYS A 40 2.00 6.85 -9.58
CA CYS A 40 3.13 6.35 -10.37
C CYS A 40 2.95 4.91 -10.86
N LEU A 41 1.74 4.36 -10.75
CA LEU A 41 1.37 3.01 -11.23
C LEU A 41 2.35 1.90 -10.82
N GLY A 42 2.96 1.99 -9.63
CA GLY A 42 3.94 0.98 -9.20
C GLY A 42 5.41 1.34 -9.44
N THR A 43 5.71 2.32 -10.29
CA THR A 43 7.10 2.62 -10.71
C THR A 43 7.89 3.45 -9.71
N GLY A 44 7.21 4.15 -8.80
CA GLY A 44 7.86 5.05 -7.82
C GLY A 44 8.40 6.34 -8.44
N ARG A 45 8.19 6.57 -9.73
CA ARG A 45 8.70 7.74 -10.45
C ARG A 45 7.56 8.34 -11.26
N THR A 46 7.57 9.66 -11.41
CA THR A 46 6.74 10.28 -12.45
C THR A 46 7.34 9.92 -13.82
N ARG A 47 6.56 10.01 -14.89
CA ARG A 47 7.14 10.05 -16.24
C ARG A 47 8.24 11.10 -16.33
#